data_AF-A0A817TQW3-F1
#
_entry.id   AF-A0A817TQW3-F1
#
_cell.length_a   1.000
_cell.length_b   1.000
_cell.length_c   1.000
_cell.angle_alpha   90.00
_cell.angle_beta   90.00
_cell.angle_gamma   90.00
#
_symmetry.space_group_name_H-M   'P 1'
#
loop_
_entity.id
_entity.type
_entity.pdbx_description
1 polymer ?
#
loop_
_entity_poly.entity_id
_entity_poly.type
_entity_poly.pdbx_seq_one_letter_code
_entity_poly.pdbx_strand_id
1 'polypeptide(L)'
;MYVKFHAYQYSDADFFIHMDSDTMFKEPISRRDLLDEHNRVYVKRVKFDTMAANFRVWQKPAEKILLESVPYETMTGFPFVFPRDLYENTIRLIEKRHNKPMLAAVRSVRDFIEFTTLGHYLITNMSNNRWVDNDNKSSKVVQSWSWGGFGPTQVAWYECLLRAKDNKMCHLQPSATDLH
;
A
#
# COMPACT_ATOMS: atom_id res chain seq x y z
N MET A 1 -11.79 3.31 3.96
CA MET A 1 -11.57 1.89 3.70
C MET A 1 -12.18 1.39 2.39
N TYR A 2 -13.51 1.24 2.30
CA TYR A 2 -14.21 0.81 1.07
C TYR A 2 -13.92 1.68 -0.18
N VAL A 3 -13.70 2.98 0.02
CA VAL A 3 -13.46 3.96 -1.05
C VAL A 3 -12.21 3.63 -1.87
N LYS A 4 -11.13 3.13 -1.27
CA LYS A 4 -9.88 2.81 -1.98
C LYS A 4 -10.07 1.73 -3.05
N PHE A 5 -11.00 0.81 -2.83
CA PHE A 5 -11.34 -0.25 -3.79
C PHE A 5 -12.15 0.25 -5.00
N HIS A 6 -12.68 1.47 -4.95
CA HIS A 6 -13.58 2.01 -5.96
C HIS A 6 -12.92 3.14 -6.77
N ALA A 7 -11.61 3.35 -6.62
CA ALA A 7 -10.86 4.36 -7.38
C ALA A 7 -11.08 4.24 -8.90
N TYR A 8 -11.20 3.01 -9.40
CA TYR A 8 -11.46 2.71 -10.80
C TYR A 8 -12.77 3.27 -11.36
N GLN A 9 -13.74 3.62 -10.50
CA GLN A 9 -15.02 4.19 -10.93
C GLN A 9 -14.94 5.69 -11.24
N TYR A 10 -13.86 6.36 -10.84
CA TYR A 10 -13.71 7.81 -10.93
C TYR A 10 -12.65 8.25 -11.95
N SER A 11 -12.10 7.31 -12.71
CA SER A 11 -11.06 7.53 -13.71
C SER A 11 -11.13 6.41 -14.74
N ASP A 12 -10.58 6.62 -15.94
CA ASP A 12 -10.39 5.65 -17.03
C ASP A 12 -8.94 5.12 -17.12
N ALA A 13 -8.04 5.52 -16.20
CA ALA A 13 -6.65 5.07 -16.16
C ALA A 13 -6.49 3.53 -16.05
N ASP A 14 -5.46 2.98 -16.69
CA ASP A 14 -5.15 1.54 -16.60
C ASP A 14 -4.55 1.14 -15.25
N PHE A 15 -3.86 2.08 -14.60
CA PHE A 15 -3.16 1.87 -13.33
C PHE A 15 -3.52 2.97 -12.34
N PHE A 16 -3.59 2.60 -11.08
CA PHE A 16 -3.89 3.47 -9.96
C PHE A 16 -2.72 3.51 -9.00
N ILE A 17 -2.24 4.71 -8.71
CA ILE A 17 -1.19 4.96 -7.73
C ILE A 17 -1.89 5.38 -6.43
N HIS A 18 -1.71 4.59 -5.37
CA HIS A 18 -2.22 4.90 -4.05
C HIS A 18 -1.12 5.52 -3.19
N MET A 19 -1.46 6.68 -2.65
CA MET A 19 -0.71 7.40 -1.62
C MET A 19 -1.62 7.53 -0.42
N ASP A 20 -1.16 7.08 0.74
CA ASP A 20 -1.88 7.37 1.98
C ASP A 20 -1.65 8.83 2.38
N SER A 21 -2.60 9.40 3.12
CA SER A 21 -2.53 10.81 3.53
C SER A 21 -1.35 11.14 4.46
N ASP A 22 -0.71 10.12 5.03
CA ASP A 22 0.49 10.19 5.86
C ASP A 22 1.78 9.90 5.07
N THR A 23 1.72 10.01 3.73
CA THR A 23 2.88 9.77 2.85
C THR A 23 3.22 10.99 2.00
N MET A 24 4.50 11.11 1.63
CA MET A 24 5.01 12.19 0.79
C MET A 24 6.11 11.69 -0.16
N PHE A 25 6.11 12.16 -1.41
CA PHE A 25 7.24 11.95 -2.31
C PHE A 25 8.42 12.82 -1.84
N LYS A 26 9.55 12.17 -1.54
CA LYS A 26 10.81 12.86 -1.17
C LYS A 26 11.78 12.98 -2.34
N GLU A 27 11.42 12.48 -3.52
CA GLU A 27 12.21 12.54 -4.75
C GLU A 27 11.27 12.55 -5.96
N PRO A 28 11.69 13.12 -7.11
CA PRO A 28 10.94 13.00 -8.35
C PRO A 28 10.67 11.54 -8.73
N ILE A 29 9.43 11.26 -9.13
CA ILE A 29 8.98 9.93 -9.55
C ILE A 29 8.74 9.90 -11.06
N SER A 30 9.11 8.79 -11.68
CA SER A 30 8.92 8.51 -13.11
C SER A 30 8.12 7.23 -13.30
N ARG A 31 7.66 6.96 -14.54
CA ARG A 31 6.99 5.69 -14.86
C ARG A 31 7.83 4.47 -14.49
N ARG A 32 9.15 4.52 -14.68
CA ARG A 32 10.09 3.41 -14.36
C ARG A 32 10.20 3.15 -12.86
N ASP A 33 9.80 4.11 -12.03
CA ASP A 33 9.74 3.90 -10.60
C ASP A 33 8.53 3.04 -10.21
N LEU A 34 7.45 3.11 -11.00
CA LEU A 34 6.12 2.54 -10.72
C LEU A 34 5.85 1.22 -11.45
N LEU A 35 6.32 1.11 -12.69
CA LEU A 35 6.12 -0.02 -13.59
C LEU A 35 7.44 -0.41 -14.25
N ASP A 36 7.62 -1.70 -14.50
CA ASP A 36 8.76 -2.18 -15.28
C ASP A 36 8.60 -1.88 -16.79
N GLU A 37 9.57 -2.33 -17.59
CA GLU A 37 9.54 -2.22 -19.06
C GLU A 37 8.37 -2.97 -19.71
N HIS A 38 7.76 -3.93 -19.03
CA HIS A 38 6.64 -4.75 -19.49
C HIS A 38 5.28 -4.32 -18.92
N ASN A 39 5.19 -3.16 -18.27
CA ASN A 39 3.99 -2.66 -17.57
C ASN A 39 3.55 -3.53 -16.38
N ARG A 40 4.47 -4.28 -15.76
CA ARG A 40 4.22 -5.02 -14.53
C ARG A 40 4.38 -4.11 -13.33
N VAL A 41 3.52 -4.29 -12.33
CA VAL A 41 3.60 -3.53 -11.08
C VAL A 41 4.68 -4.11 -10.16
N TYR A 42 5.41 -3.24 -9.49
CA TYR A 42 6.34 -3.65 -8.44
C TYR A 42 5.58 -4.02 -7.17
N VAL A 43 5.82 -5.20 -6.62
CA VAL A 43 5.25 -5.65 -5.35
C VAL A 43 6.39 -5.91 -4.38
N LYS A 44 6.35 -5.25 -3.23
CA LYS A 44 7.23 -5.54 -2.11
C LYS A 44 6.45 -6.31 -1.06
N ARG A 45 7.03 -7.40 -0.56
CA ARG A 45 6.35 -8.28 0.38
C ARG A 45 7.29 -8.80 1.45
N VAL A 46 6.77 -8.97 2.66
CA VAL A 46 7.50 -9.55 3.78
C VAL A 46 6.64 -10.66 4.38
N LYS A 47 7.23 -11.78 4.76
CA LYS A 47 6.47 -12.85 5.42
C LYS A 47 6.05 -12.38 6.81
N PHE A 48 4.79 -12.61 7.17
CA PHE A 48 4.30 -12.22 8.51
C PHE A 48 5.07 -12.91 9.65
N ASP A 49 5.58 -14.12 9.43
CA ASP A 49 6.36 -14.88 10.41
C ASP A 49 7.74 -14.27 10.72
N THR A 50 8.29 -13.46 9.81
CA THR A 50 9.55 -12.73 10.03
C THR A 50 9.33 -11.33 10.60
N MET A 51 8.10 -10.83 10.65
CA MET A 51 7.77 -9.51 11.21
C MET A 51 7.64 -9.53 12.73
N ALA A 52 7.90 -8.39 13.36
CA ALA A 52 7.63 -8.18 14.77
C ALA A 52 6.13 -8.38 15.09
N ALA A 53 5.83 -8.89 16.29
CA ALA A 53 4.51 -9.39 16.64
C ALA A 53 3.39 -8.34 16.53
N ASN A 54 3.70 -7.07 16.78
CA ASN A 54 2.76 -5.95 16.68
C ASN A 54 2.25 -5.73 15.24
N PHE A 55 3.05 -6.05 14.21
CA PHE A 55 2.65 -5.90 12.81
C PHE A 55 1.77 -7.06 12.30
N ARG A 56 1.77 -8.21 13.00
CA ARG A 56 0.91 -9.36 12.66
C ARG A 56 -0.58 -9.09 12.89
N VAL A 57 -0.93 -7.96 13.49
CA VAL A 57 -2.32 -7.52 13.66
C VAL A 57 -3.03 -7.36 12.31
N TRP A 58 -2.30 -7.09 11.23
CA TRP A 58 -2.84 -6.90 9.88
C TRP A 58 -3.15 -8.20 9.14
N GLN A 59 -2.52 -9.31 9.53
CA GLN A 59 -2.73 -10.61 8.89
C GLN A 59 -4.16 -11.11 9.08
N LYS A 60 -4.66 -11.10 10.33
CA LYS A 60 -5.97 -11.69 10.65
C LYS A 60 -7.14 -11.01 9.92
N PRO A 61 -7.22 -9.67 9.80
CA PRO A 61 -8.25 -9.04 8.99
C PRO A 61 -8.19 -9.46 7.51
N ALA A 62 -7.00 -9.53 6.91
CA ALA A 62 -6.82 -9.98 5.53
C ALA A 62 -7.25 -11.44 5.33
N GLU A 63 -6.89 -12.34 6.25
CA GLU A 63 -7.33 -13.75 6.22
C GLU A 63 -8.84 -13.88 6.40
N LYS A 64 -9.45 -13.07 7.28
CA LYS A 64 -10.91 -13.08 7.50
C LYS A 64 -11.69 -12.58 6.29
N ILE A 65 -11.22 -11.54 5.62
CA ILE A 65 -11.92 -11.01 4.44
C ILE A 65 -11.70 -11.92 3.22
N LEU A 66 -10.52 -12.52 3.08
CA LEU A 66 -10.23 -13.43 1.97
C LEU A 66 -10.69 -14.86 2.24
N LEU A 67 -10.97 -15.27 3.48
CA LEU A 67 -11.27 -16.67 3.84
C LEU A 67 -10.17 -17.66 3.39
N GLU A 68 -8.92 -17.21 3.42
CA GLU A 68 -7.74 -18.03 3.10
C GLU A 68 -6.51 -17.55 3.88
N SER A 69 -5.42 -18.32 3.86
CA SER A 69 -4.18 -17.92 4.51
C SER A 69 -3.47 -16.82 3.72
N VAL A 70 -3.01 -15.79 4.42
CA VAL A 70 -2.30 -14.65 3.85
C VAL A 70 -0.88 -14.63 4.44
N PRO A 71 0.11 -15.29 3.80
CA PRO A 71 1.43 -15.46 4.39
C PRO A 71 2.31 -14.22 4.32
N TYR A 72 1.94 -13.24 3.50
CA TYR A 72 2.75 -12.05 3.21
C TYR A 72 2.02 -10.76 3.57
N GLU A 73 2.72 -9.85 4.23
CA GLU A 73 2.39 -8.44 4.28
C GLU A 73 2.89 -7.77 3.01
N THR A 74 2.02 -7.05 2.31
CA THR A 74 2.36 -6.34 1.07
C THR A 74 2.33 -4.81 1.24
N MET A 75 1.86 -4.31 2.39
CA MET A 75 1.91 -2.91 2.77
C MET A 75 3.31 -2.50 3.28
N THR A 76 4.36 -2.78 2.51
CA THR A 76 5.77 -2.67 2.96
C THR A 76 6.63 -1.68 2.17
N GLY A 77 6.00 -0.93 1.26
CA GLY A 77 6.65 0.14 0.50
C GLY A 77 5.66 0.94 -0.35
N PHE A 78 5.78 2.27 -0.30
CA PHE A 78 4.98 3.19 -1.10
C PHE A 78 5.74 3.67 -2.36
N PRO A 79 5.03 4.12 -3.41
CA PRO A 79 3.56 4.06 -3.55
C PRO A 79 3.07 2.66 -3.94
N PHE A 80 1.80 2.35 -3.66
CA PHE A 80 1.17 1.12 -4.17
C PHE A 80 0.61 1.37 -5.56
N VAL A 81 0.95 0.50 -6.51
CA VAL A 81 0.45 0.58 -7.89
C VAL A 81 -0.36 -0.66 -8.19
N PHE A 82 -1.61 -0.47 -8.60
CA PHE A 82 -2.49 -1.58 -8.94
C PHE A 82 -3.13 -1.37 -10.31
N PRO A 83 -3.27 -2.42 -11.13
CA PRO A 83 -4.02 -2.32 -12.37
C PRO A 83 -5.51 -2.24 -12.08
N ARG A 84 -6.27 -1.60 -12.98
CA ARG A 84 -7.71 -1.40 -12.89
C ARG A 84 -8.50 -2.68 -12.58
N ASP A 85 -8.20 -3.74 -13.30
CA ASP A 85 -8.92 -5.01 -13.21
C ASP A 85 -8.75 -5.71 -11.86
N LEU A 86 -7.68 -5.42 -11.12
CA LEU A 86 -7.45 -5.96 -9.78
C LEU A 86 -8.61 -5.63 -8.84
N TYR A 87 -9.12 -4.40 -8.88
CA TYR A 87 -10.17 -3.96 -7.97
C TYR A 87 -11.46 -4.76 -8.15
N GLU A 88 -11.96 -4.81 -9.38
CA GLU A 88 -13.20 -5.51 -9.72
C GLU A 88 -13.08 -7.00 -9.43
N ASN A 89 -11.95 -7.60 -9.79
CA ASN A 89 -11.70 -9.01 -9.56
C ASN A 89 -11.61 -9.36 -8.07
N THR A 90 -10.94 -8.52 -7.27
CA THR A 90 -10.87 -8.70 -5.82
C THR A 90 -12.25 -8.55 -5.17
N ILE A 91 -13.02 -7.53 -5.57
CA ILE A 91 -14.40 -7.32 -5.11
C ILE A 91 -15.25 -8.56 -5.41
N ARG A 92 -15.26 -9.03 -6.66
CA ARG A 92 -16.02 -10.22 -7.08
C ARG A 92 -15.65 -11.45 -6.28
N LEU A 93 -14.36 -11.65 -5.99
CA LEU A 93 -13.91 -12.78 -5.16
C LEU A 93 -14.46 -12.68 -3.75
N ILE A 94 -14.33 -11.52 -3.10
CA ILE A 94 -14.80 -11.32 -1.72
C ILE A 94 -16.32 -11.50 -1.67
N GLU A 95 -17.07 -10.92 -2.61
CA GLU A 95 -18.53 -11.05 -2.67
C GLU A 95 -18.97 -12.50 -2.86
N LYS A 96 -18.30 -13.23 -3.76
CA LYS A 96 -18.53 -14.66 -3.96
C LYS A 96 -18.25 -15.49 -2.71
N ARG A 97 -17.14 -15.20 -2.02
CA ARG A 97 -16.70 -15.94 -0.81
C ARG A 97 -17.60 -15.69 0.39
N HIS A 98 -18.09 -14.47 0.56
CA HIS A 98 -18.97 -14.08 1.68
C HIS A 98 -20.46 -14.23 1.36
N ASN A 99 -20.81 -14.47 0.09
CA ASN A 99 -22.18 -14.45 -0.44
C ASN A 99 -22.95 -13.16 -0.05
N LYS A 100 -22.25 -12.02 -0.09
CA LYS A 100 -22.73 -10.70 0.34
C LYS A 100 -22.04 -9.60 -0.46
N PRO A 101 -22.66 -8.42 -0.63
CA PRO A 101 -21.97 -7.26 -1.21
C PRO A 101 -20.69 -6.89 -0.44
N MET A 102 -19.69 -6.37 -1.14
CA MET A 102 -18.35 -6.09 -0.59
C MET A 102 -18.40 -5.22 0.67
N LEU A 103 -19.23 -4.17 0.65
CA LEU A 103 -19.39 -3.29 1.81
C LEU A 103 -19.93 -4.04 3.04
N ALA A 104 -20.84 -4.99 2.86
CA ALA A 104 -21.37 -5.81 3.95
C ALA A 104 -20.33 -6.83 4.46
N ALA A 105 -19.55 -7.43 3.56
CA ALA A 105 -18.44 -8.31 3.92
C ALA A 105 -17.38 -7.57 4.74
N VAL A 106 -16.89 -6.42 4.25
CA VAL A 106 -15.89 -5.60 4.94
C VAL A 106 -16.36 -5.11 6.31
N ARG A 107 -17.63 -4.71 6.44
CA ARG A 107 -18.20 -4.29 7.74
C ARG A 107 -18.19 -5.39 8.81
N SER A 108 -18.12 -6.66 8.41
CA SER A 108 -18.02 -7.80 9.34
C SER A 108 -16.58 -8.07 9.81
N VAL A 109 -15.59 -7.42 9.20
CA VAL A 109 -14.17 -7.57 9.51
C VAL A 109 -13.66 -6.29 10.18
N ARG A 110 -13.36 -6.38 11.47
CA ARG A 110 -12.70 -5.29 12.19
C ARG A 110 -11.31 -5.05 11.59
N ASP A 111 -10.92 -3.78 11.46
CA ASP A 111 -9.58 -3.36 11.02
C ASP A 111 -9.22 -3.90 9.62
N PHE A 112 -10.16 -3.88 8.66
CA PHE A 112 -9.90 -4.32 7.29
C PHE A 112 -8.66 -3.65 6.69
N ILE A 113 -7.76 -4.44 6.08
CA ILE A 113 -6.49 -3.96 5.54
C ILE A 113 -6.49 -4.08 4.02
N GLU A 114 -6.66 -2.95 3.34
CA GLU A 114 -6.92 -2.91 1.90
C GLU A 114 -5.74 -3.38 1.07
N PHE A 115 -4.55 -2.83 1.35
CA PHE A 115 -3.37 -3.06 0.50
C PHE A 115 -2.84 -4.48 0.63
N THR A 116 -2.84 -5.05 1.84
CA THR A 116 -2.54 -6.46 2.06
C THR A 116 -3.51 -7.37 1.30
N THR A 117 -4.80 -7.04 1.31
CA THR A 117 -5.84 -7.78 0.59
C THR A 117 -5.64 -7.72 -0.93
N LEU A 118 -5.45 -6.53 -1.49
CA LEU A 118 -5.22 -6.32 -2.93
C LEU A 118 -3.90 -6.96 -3.38
N GLY A 119 -2.83 -6.76 -2.63
CA GLY A 119 -1.52 -7.32 -2.92
C GLY A 119 -1.52 -8.84 -2.84
N HIS A 120 -2.24 -9.44 -1.88
CA HIS A 120 -2.41 -10.88 -1.84
C HIS A 120 -3.13 -11.40 -3.08
N TYR A 121 -4.27 -10.80 -3.46
CA TYR A 121 -5.00 -11.18 -4.66
C TYR A 121 -4.12 -11.09 -5.91
N LEU A 122 -3.38 -9.99 -6.06
CA LEU A 122 -2.47 -9.77 -7.19
C LEU A 122 -1.44 -10.90 -7.31
N ILE A 123 -0.86 -11.33 -6.18
CA ILE A 123 0.16 -12.38 -6.15
C ILE A 123 -0.45 -13.76 -6.44
N THR A 124 -1.63 -14.07 -5.90
CA THR A 124 -2.17 -15.44 -5.92
C THR A 124 -3.08 -15.73 -7.11
N ASN A 125 -3.77 -14.72 -7.63
CA ASN A 125 -4.83 -14.92 -8.62
C ASN A 125 -4.54 -14.27 -9.98
N MET A 126 -3.60 -13.33 -10.05
CA MET A 126 -3.19 -12.75 -11.34
C MET A 126 -1.92 -13.44 -11.84
N SER A 127 -1.79 -13.52 -13.17
CA SER A 127 -0.62 -14.12 -13.80
C SER A 127 0.68 -13.41 -13.40
N ASN A 128 1.77 -14.16 -13.30
CA ASN A 128 3.11 -13.65 -12.98
C ASN A 128 3.64 -12.63 -14.00
N ASN A 129 2.98 -12.47 -15.15
CA ASN A 129 3.26 -11.40 -16.10
C ASN A 129 2.60 -10.06 -15.73
N ARG A 130 1.97 -9.93 -14.56
CA ARG A 130 1.31 -8.70 -14.09
C ARG A 130 2.09 -7.95 -13.02
N TRP A 131 3.01 -8.62 -12.34
CA TRP A 131 3.77 -8.04 -11.23
C TRP A 131 5.19 -8.60 -11.16
N VAL A 132 6.07 -7.91 -10.43
CA VAL A 132 7.45 -8.34 -10.17
C VAL A 132 7.79 -8.07 -8.70
N ASP A 133 8.59 -8.94 -8.10
CA ASP A 133 9.13 -8.69 -6.75
C ASP A 133 10.07 -7.46 -6.77
N ASN A 134 9.97 -6.62 -5.74
CA ASN A 134 10.68 -5.34 -5.65
C ASN A 134 11.43 -5.15 -4.32
N ASP A 135 12.03 -6.21 -3.79
CA ASP A 135 12.66 -6.18 -2.47
C ASP A 135 13.87 -5.24 -2.38
N ASN A 136 14.51 -4.93 -3.51
CA ASN A 136 15.79 -4.20 -3.56
C ASN A 136 15.68 -2.72 -3.93
N LYS A 137 14.49 -2.19 -4.25
CA LYS A 137 14.34 -0.79 -4.68
C LYS A 137 14.07 0.10 -3.48
N SER A 138 14.87 1.16 -3.32
CA SER A 138 14.63 2.17 -2.31
C SER A 138 13.31 2.90 -2.59
N SER A 139 12.51 3.12 -1.55
CA SER A 139 11.29 3.91 -1.69
C SER A 139 11.64 5.39 -1.83
N LYS A 140 11.08 6.01 -2.88
CA LYS A 140 11.08 7.47 -3.09
C LYS A 140 9.97 8.18 -2.32
N VAL A 141 9.23 7.45 -1.51
CA VAL A 141 8.18 7.95 -0.63
C VAL A 141 8.66 7.81 0.80
N VAL A 142 8.34 8.80 1.62
CA VAL A 142 8.40 8.69 3.06
C VAL A 142 6.98 8.47 3.57
N GLN A 143 6.84 7.52 4.50
CA GLN A 143 5.63 7.35 5.29
C GLN A 143 5.87 7.89 6.69
N SER A 144 4.80 8.39 7.28
CA SER A 144 4.75 8.84 8.65
C SER A 144 3.64 8.15 9.42
N TRP A 145 3.62 8.25 10.74
CA TRP A 145 2.64 7.51 11.54
C TRP A 145 1.33 8.27 11.69
N SER A 146 0.30 7.83 10.96
CA SER A 146 -1.02 8.49 10.97
C SER A 146 -1.75 8.42 12.31
N TRP A 147 -1.35 7.56 13.25
CA TRP A 147 -2.08 7.33 14.50
C TRP A 147 -1.56 8.15 15.68
N GLY A 148 -0.35 8.73 15.56
CA GLY A 148 0.30 9.51 16.62
C GLY A 148 0.34 11.02 16.37
N GLY A 149 -0.07 11.47 15.18
CA GLY A 149 0.12 12.87 14.75
C GLY A 149 1.57 13.18 14.35
N PHE A 150 1.84 14.44 14.00
CA PHE A 150 3.19 14.86 13.60
C PHE A 150 3.87 15.65 14.72
N GLY A 151 5.07 15.22 15.10
CA GLY A 151 5.93 15.98 16.00
C GLY A 151 6.53 17.23 15.33
N PRO A 152 7.00 18.22 16.10
CA PRO A 152 7.56 19.46 15.55
C PRO A 152 8.70 19.23 14.54
N THR A 153 9.60 18.27 14.81
CA THR A 153 10.71 17.92 13.91
C THR A 153 10.22 17.41 12.56
N GLN A 154 9.17 16.61 12.58
CA GLN A 154 8.57 16.03 11.37
C GLN A 154 7.86 17.09 10.55
N VAL A 155 7.12 18.00 11.20
CA VAL A 155 6.52 19.16 10.54
C VAL A 155 7.61 20.03 9.90
N ALA A 156 8.68 20.36 10.62
CA ALA A 156 9.79 21.15 10.09
C ALA A 156 10.47 20.47 8.89
N TRP A 157 10.64 19.16 8.95
CA TRP A 157 11.21 18.40 7.84
C TRP A 157 10.29 18.38 6.61
N TYR A 158 8.98 18.18 6.80
CA TYR A 158 7.98 18.23 5.73
C TYR A 158 7.93 19.62 5.08
N GLU A 159 7.90 20.69 5.87
CA GLU A 159 7.98 22.07 5.38
C GLU A 159 9.27 22.34 4.60
N CYS A 160 10.40 21.77 5.04
CA CYS A 160 11.64 21.85 4.29
C CYS A 160 11.52 21.15 2.93
N LEU A 161 11.03 19.91 2.88
CA LEU A 161 10.87 19.16 1.62
C LEU A 161 9.96 19.88 0.62
N LEU A 162 8.91 20.55 1.10
CA LEU A 162 7.98 21.28 0.23
C LEU A 162 8.58 22.57 -0.34
N ARG A 163 9.54 23.19 0.35
CA ARG A 163 10.12 24.50 -0.01
C ARG A 163 11.50 24.41 -0.63
N ALA A 164 12.25 23.35 -0.34
CA ALA A 164 13.62 23.20 -0.79
C ALA A 164 13.65 22.96 -2.31
N LYS A 165 14.64 23.57 -2.97
CA LYS A 165 14.96 23.26 -4.37
C LYS A 165 15.72 21.94 -4.50
N ASP A 166 16.41 21.54 -3.44
CA ASP A 166 17.13 20.27 -3.31
C ASP A 166 16.86 19.68 -1.93
N ASN A 167 16.32 18.47 -1.89
CA ASN A 167 15.94 17.78 -0.67
C ASN A 167 17.15 17.39 0.19
N LYS A 168 18.37 17.42 -0.38
CA LYS A 168 19.62 17.26 0.38
C LYS A 168 19.85 18.36 1.42
N MET A 169 19.14 19.49 1.32
CA MET A 169 19.20 20.58 2.30
C MET A 169 18.39 20.29 3.58
N CYS A 170 17.53 19.28 3.56
CA CYS A 170 16.65 18.93 4.67
C CYS A 170 17.31 17.90 5.59
N HIS A 171 18.29 18.34 6.39
CA HIS A 171 19.12 17.49 7.25
C HIS A 171 18.41 16.91 8.48
N LEU A 172 17.20 17.38 8.80
CA LEU A 172 16.41 16.95 9.95
C LEU A 172 15.46 15.80 9.60
N GLN A 173 15.94 14.79 8.85
CA GLN A 173 15.09 13.63 8.59
C GLN A 173 14.75 12.97 9.94
N PRO A 174 13.46 12.84 10.32
CA PRO A 174 13.07 12.20 11.55
C PRO A 174 13.64 10.78 11.57
N SER A 175 14.21 10.37 12.71
CA SER A 175 14.64 8.99 12.88
C SER A 175 13.41 8.07 12.89
N ALA A 176 13.58 6.79 12.60
CA ALA A 176 12.49 5.82 12.68
C ALA A 176 11.85 5.78 14.09
N THR A 177 12.58 6.18 15.11
CA THR A 177 12.12 6.30 16.50
C THR A 177 11.31 7.57 16.78
N ASP A 178 11.43 8.62 15.97
CA ASP A 178 10.63 9.85 16.10
C ASP A 178 9.25 9.74 15.43
N LEU A 179 9.00 8.62 14.74
CA LEU A 179 7.77 8.32 14.02
C LEU A 179 6.81 7.44 14.84
N HIS A 180 7.05 7.20 16.12
CA HIS A 180 6.24 6.31 16.97
C HIS A 180 5.77 6.99 18.26
#